data_AF-A0A1S1L530-F1
#
_entry.id   AF-A0A1S1L530-F1
#
_cell.length_a   1.000
_cell.length_b   1.000
_cell.length_c   1.000
_cell.angle_alpha   90.00
_cell.angle_beta   90.00
_cell.angle_gamma   90.00
#
_symmetry.space_group_name_H-M   'P 1'
#
loop_
_entity.id
_entity.type
_entity.pdbx_description
1 polymer ?
#
loop_
_entity_poly.entity_id
_entity_poly.type
_entity_poly.pdbx_seq_one_letter_code
_entity_poly.pdbx_strand_id
1 'polypeptide(L)'
;MPVTAPGFFDMHVHGGGGASFGEDVEANLIAAAWHRSHGTDGMLASLVTLAPDDMLNAVRVLADMAGAQGISGIHLEGPWLSPQYAGAHDPRLLRDPDLAELERLLDAGAGHIRMVTIAPELPGAMPAIELLTARGVVAAVGHTDATYEQTLQAISAGATVATHLFNAMRPIHHREPGPIPALLESPAVTIELIADGVHIHPAIYRMVLAAVGPDRIALVTDAMCAAGMPDGAYQLGHLPVTVTSGEARLTDGTIAGSTASMADLYEFAATQADAEIAALQTSVNPRRAVGF
;
A
#
# COMPACT_ATOMS: atom_id res chain seq x y z
N MET A 1 -30.69 -17.19 0.77
CA MET A 1 -30.58 -15.72 0.76
C MET A 1 -29.41 -15.38 -0.14
N PRO A 2 -29.52 -14.42 -1.08
CA PRO A 2 -28.35 -14.05 -1.86
C PRO A 2 -27.31 -13.51 -0.89
N VAL A 3 -26.12 -14.10 -0.90
CA VAL A 3 -24.97 -13.51 -0.21
C VAL A 3 -24.67 -12.22 -0.98
N THR A 4 -25.03 -11.08 -0.39
CA THR A 4 -24.54 -9.78 -0.86
C THR A 4 -23.02 -9.83 -0.77
N ALA A 5 -22.32 -9.61 -1.88
CA ALA A 5 -20.86 -9.55 -1.88
C ALA A 5 -20.39 -8.50 -0.83
N PRO A 6 -19.30 -8.76 -0.09
CA PRO A 6 -18.74 -7.79 0.85
C PRO A 6 -18.37 -6.50 0.10
N GLY A 7 -18.50 -5.33 0.77
CA GLY A 7 -18.10 -4.03 0.18
C GLY A 7 -16.60 -4.00 -0.13
N PHE A 8 -16.11 -2.94 -0.77
CA PHE A 8 -14.69 -2.88 -1.12
C PHE A 8 -13.81 -2.78 0.12
N PHE A 9 -12.62 -3.38 0.07
CA PHE A 9 -11.61 -3.24 1.10
C PHE A 9 -10.31 -2.71 0.51
N ASP A 10 -9.86 -1.58 1.01
CA ASP A 10 -8.63 -0.94 0.54
C ASP A 10 -7.51 -1.13 1.57
N MET A 11 -6.57 -2.03 1.29
CA MET A 11 -5.48 -2.30 2.22
C MET A 11 -4.31 -1.32 2.14
N HIS A 12 -4.38 -0.33 1.23
CA HIS A 12 -3.32 0.65 1.05
C HIS A 12 -3.87 1.97 0.49
N VAL A 13 -4.11 2.95 1.38
CA VAL A 13 -4.67 4.26 1.04
C VAL A 13 -4.17 5.38 1.96
N HIS A 14 -3.70 6.49 1.40
CA HIS A 14 -3.08 7.60 2.16
C HIS A 14 -4.02 8.77 2.45
N GLY A 15 -5.12 8.92 1.71
CA GLY A 15 -6.05 10.02 1.91
C GLY A 15 -7.22 10.02 0.93
N GLY A 16 -8.01 11.08 0.98
CA GLY A 16 -9.13 11.34 0.08
C GLY A 16 -9.98 12.52 0.54
N GLY A 17 -10.83 13.04 -0.33
CA GLY A 17 -11.74 14.15 0.00
C GLY A 17 -11.03 15.44 0.45
N GLY A 18 -9.77 15.64 0.06
CA GLY A 18 -8.96 16.79 0.44
C GLY A 18 -8.14 16.62 1.72
N ALA A 19 -8.13 15.44 2.34
CA ALA A 19 -7.43 15.18 3.60
C ALA A 19 -6.52 13.94 3.52
N SER A 20 -5.44 13.95 4.31
CA SER A 20 -4.51 12.82 4.46
C SER A 20 -4.77 12.07 5.76
N PHE A 21 -4.49 10.77 5.78
CA PHE A 21 -4.50 10.00 7.00
C PHE A 21 -3.29 10.33 7.90
N GLY A 22 -3.50 10.28 9.21
CA GLY A 22 -2.46 10.46 10.23
C GLY A 22 -2.23 11.88 10.71
N GLU A 23 -2.86 12.88 10.09
CA GLU A 23 -2.76 14.29 10.51
C GLU A 23 -3.50 14.52 11.83
N ASP A 24 -4.83 14.40 11.81
CA ASP A 24 -5.70 14.50 12.98
C ASP A 24 -7.02 13.75 12.78
N VAL A 25 -7.88 13.76 13.80
CA VAL A 25 -9.17 13.05 13.78
C VAL A 25 -10.10 13.60 12.69
N GLU A 26 -10.12 14.90 12.45
CA GLU A 26 -11.01 15.51 11.45
C GLU A 26 -10.59 15.12 10.03
N ALA A 27 -9.29 15.23 9.72
CA ALA A 27 -8.71 14.83 8.45
C ALA A 27 -8.98 13.34 8.15
N ASN A 28 -8.75 12.46 9.13
CA ASN A 28 -9.02 11.04 9.02
C ASN A 28 -10.51 10.74 8.73
N LEU A 29 -11.43 11.46 9.38
CA LEU A 29 -12.87 11.29 9.14
C LEU A 29 -13.29 11.76 7.74
N ILE A 30 -12.71 12.86 7.24
CA ILE A 30 -12.94 13.38 5.89
C ILE A 30 -12.49 12.35 4.85
N ALA A 31 -11.24 11.87 4.95
CA ALA A 31 -10.69 10.89 4.03
C ALA A 31 -11.51 9.59 4.02
N ALA A 32 -11.78 9.03 5.19
CA ALA A 32 -12.56 7.79 5.29
C ALA A 32 -14.00 7.97 4.77
N ALA A 33 -14.63 9.13 5.00
CA ALA A 33 -15.98 9.39 4.51
C ALA A 33 -16.06 9.41 2.98
N TRP A 34 -15.05 9.97 2.31
CA TRP A 34 -14.99 9.96 0.85
C TRP A 34 -14.88 8.53 0.30
N HIS A 35 -13.99 7.70 0.84
CA HIS A 35 -13.86 6.30 0.41
C HIS A 35 -15.15 5.50 0.66
N ARG A 36 -15.80 5.70 1.80
CA ARG A 36 -17.10 5.06 2.08
C ARG A 36 -18.21 5.48 1.12
N SER A 37 -18.25 6.74 0.69
CA SER A 37 -19.25 7.15 -0.30
C SER A 37 -19.05 6.51 -1.67
N HIS A 38 -17.87 5.89 -1.92
CA HIS A 38 -17.54 5.16 -3.14
C HIS A 38 -17.52 3.63 -2.94
N GLY A 39 -18.12 3.13 -1.86
CA GLY A 39 -18.36 1.69 -1.65
C GLY A 39 -17.28 0.94 -0.87
N THR A 40 -16.21 1.61 -0.42
CA THR A 40 -15.23 1.03 0.51
C THR A 40 -15.83 0.92 1.90
N ASP A 41 -15.92 -0.26 2.48
CA ASP A 41 -16.47 -0.48 3.84
C ASP A 41 -15.39 -0.85 4.87
N GLY A 42 -14.18 -1.18 4.42
CA GLY A 42 -13.00 -1.40 5.25
C GLY A 42 -11.75 -0.86 4.57
N MET A 43 -10.83 -0.26 5.33
CA MET A 43 -9.57 0.24 4.81
C MET A 43 -8.45 0.19 5.84
N LEU A 44 -7.20 0.07 5.39
CA LEU A 44 -6.04 0.38 6.21
C LEU A 44 -5.61 1.81 5.90
N ALA A 45 -5.61 2.68 6.92
CA ALA A 45 -5.09 4.03 6.79
C ALA A 45 -3.56 3.97 6.67
N SER A 46 -3.02 4.33 5.51
CA SER A 46 -1.59 4.27 5.21
C SER A 46 -0.89 5.55 5.60
N LEU A 47 0.22 5.40 6.31
CA LEU A 47 1.16 6.47 6.60
C LEU A 47 2.34 6.39 5.65
N VAL A 48 2.67 7.52 5.01
CA VAL A 48 3.93 7.66 4.26
C VAL A 48 5.12 7.74 5.22
N THR A 49 6.33 7.85 4.66
CA THR A 49 7.55 8.12 5.44
C THR A 49 7.46 9.44 6.19
N LEU A 50 7.59 9.37 7.52
CA LEU A 50 7.56 10.50 8.45
C LEU A 50 8.78 10.48 9.39
N ALA A 51 9.04 11.61 10.05
CA ALA A 51 9.99 11.67 11.15
C ALA A 51 9.50 10.79 12.33
N PRO A 52 10.40 10.27 13.20
CA PRO A 52 10.04 9.31 14.23
C PRO A 52 8.89 9.75 15.17
N ASP A 53 8.92 11.00 15.64
CA ASP A 53 7.89 11.50 16.56
C ASP A 53 6.55 11.76 15.84
N ASP A 54 6.60 12.21 14.59
CA ASP A 54 5.41 12.43 13.75
C ASP A 54 4.72 11.10 13.41
N MET A 55 5.50 10.08 13.04
CA MET A 55 4.99 8.73 12.79
C MET A 55 4.34 8.14 14.04
N LEU A 56 4.99 8.28 15.20
CA LEU A 56 4.42 7.81 16.46
C LEU A 56 3.11 8.52 16.81
N ASN A 57 3.03 9.83 16.57
CA ASN A 57 1.81 10.59 16.80
C ASN A 57 0.68 10.14 15.86
N ALA A 58 0.98 10.03 14.56
CA ALA A 58 0.02 9.58 13.55
C ALA A 58 -0.50 8.15 13.86
N VAL A 59 0.38 7.24 14.26
CA VAL A 59 0.00 5.88 14.70
C VAL A 59 -0.97 5.92 15.87
N ARG A 60 -0.71 6.75 16.89
CA ARG A 60 -1.61 6.86 18.06
C ARG A 60 -2.99 7.39 17.67
N VAL A 61 -3.03 8.46 16.87
CA VAL A 61 -4.29 9.04 16.39
C VAL A 61 -5.10 7.99 15.61
N LEU A 62 -4.47 7.26 14.70
CA LEU A 62 -5.16 6.24 13.91
C LEU A 62 -5.56 5.02 14.75
N ALA A 63 -4.76 4.62 15.74
CA ALA A 63 -5.10 3.53 16.64
C ALA A 63 -6.36 3.85 17.47
N ASP A 64 -6.48 5.09 17.96
CA ASP A 64 -7.68 5.56 18.68
C ASP A 64 -8.92 5.62 17.78
N MET A 65 -8.73 5.69 16.45
CA MET A 65 -9.79 5.73 15.46
C MET A 65 -10.09 4.37 14.81
N ALA A 66 -9.36 3.30 15.15
CA ALA A 66 -9.60 1.99 14.57
C ALA A 66 -11.03 1.50 14.87
N GLY A 67 -11.72 1.02 13.84
CA GLY A 67 -13.13 0.66 13.83
C GLY A 67 -14.08 1.83 13.51
N ALA A 68 -13.61 3.07 13.54
CA ALA A 68 -14.42 4.21 13.12
C ALA A 68 -14.45 4.30 11.59
N GLN A 69 -15.64 4.52 11.02
CA GLN A 69 -15.77 5.00 9.65
C GLN A 69 -15.10 4.10 8.58
N GLY A 70 -14.97 2.79 8.85
CA GLY A 70 -14.34 1.82 7.94
C GLY A 70 -12.82 1.71 8.11
N ILE A 71 -12.17 2.54 8.93
CA ILE A 71 -10.74 2.42 9.25
C ILE A 71 -10.54 1.14 10.06
N SER A 72 -10.06 0.08 9.43
CA SER A 72 -9.90 -1.25 10.01
C SER A 72 -8.53 -1.44 10.68
N GLY A 73 -7.54 -0.63 10.29
CA GLY A 73 -6.21 -0.63 10.86
C GLY A 73 -5.30 0.36 10.16
N ILE A 74 -3.99 0.16 10.34
CA ILE A 74 -2.92 1.05 9.89
C ILE A 74 -1.98 0.26 8.99
N HIS A 75 -1.59 0.87 7.88
CA HIS A 75 -0.45 0.45 7.07
C HIS A 75 0.69 1.46 7.25
N LEU A 76 1.90 0.99 7.56
CA LEU A 76 3.10 1.84 7.55
C LEU A 76 3.87 1.62 6.25
N GLU A 77 3.82 2.59 5.34
CA GLU A 77 4.62 2.56 4.11
C GLU A 77 5.95 3.29 4.33
N GLY A 78 6.94 2.51 4.75
CA GLY A 78 8.20 3.06 5.24
C GLY A 78 8.14 3.50 6.69
N PRO A 79 9.23 4.10 7.20
CA PRO A 79 10.30 4.80 6.47
C PRO A 79 11.48 3.93 6.05
N TRP A 80 11.35 2.60 6.21
CA TRP A 80 12.39 1.62 5.94
C TRP A 80 12.45 1.18 4.48
N LEU A 81 12.64 2.14 3.59
CA LEU A 81 12.55 1.99 2.14
C LEU A 81 13.89 2.32 1.46
N SER A 82 14.09 1.78 0.26
CA SER A 82 15.31 2.01 -0.52
C SER A 82 15.45 3.46 -0.96
N PRO A 83 16.58 4.13 -0.68
CA PRO A 83 16.81 5.49 -1.20
C PRO A 83 16.83 5.57 -2.73
N GLN A 84 17.16 4.47 -3.41
CA GLN A 84 17.16 4.40 -4.89
C GLN A 84 15.75 4.31 -5.48
N TYR A 85 14.80 3.79 -4.70
CA TYR A 85 13.41 3.60 -5.11
C TYR A 85 12.48 4.28 -4.11
N ALA A 86 12.82 5.50 -3.71
CA ALA A 86 12.03 6.27 -2.76
C ALA A 86 10.62 6.59 -3.28
N GLY A 87 10.41 6.67 -4.60
CA GLY A 87 9.13 7.08 -5.16
C GLY A 87 8.69 8.44 -4.59
N ALA A 88 7.46 8.53 -4.12
CA ALA A 88 6.93 9.73 -3.47
C ALA A 88 7.14 9.76 -1.94
N HIS A 89 8.30 9.29 -1.47
CA HIS A 89 8.74 9.40 -0.08
C HIS A 89 9.91 10.37 0.04
N ASP A 90 9.93 11.22 1.08
CA ASP A 90 11.03 12.18 1.30
C ASP A 90 12.34 11.43 1.62
N PRO A 91 13.35 11.48 0.73
CA PRO A 91 14.59 10.73 0.91
C PRO A 91 15.36 11.10 2.19
N ARG A 92 15.10 12.28 2.76
CA ARG A 92 15.76 12.75 4.00
C ARG A 92 15.23 12.04 5.26
N LEU A 93 14.05 11.42 5.17
CA LEU A 93 13.40 10.74 6.27
C LEU A 93 13.58 9.21 6.21
N LEU A 94 14.06 8.69 5.08
CA LEU A 94 14.39 7.28 4.91
C LEU A 94 15.52 6.87 5.87
N ARG A 95 15.38 5.69 6.45
CA ARG A 95 16.33 5.13 7.42
C ARG A 95 16.27 3.61 7.43
N ASP A 96 17.37 2.97 7.82
CA ASP A 96 17.41 1.52 7.97
C ASP A 96 16.43 1.04 9.06
N PRO A 97 15.84 -0.17 8.91
CA PRO A 97 15.07 -0.82 9.97
C PRO A 97 15.78 -0.83 11.33
N ASP A 98 15.13 -0.25 12.33
CA ASP A 98 15.52 -0.31 13.73
C ASP A 98 14.44 -1.04 14.55
N LEU A 99 14.84 -2.11 15.25
CA LEU A 99 13.89 -2.94 15.99
C LEU A 99 13.23 -2.17 17.15
N ALA A 100 13.96 -1.27 17.81
CA ALA A 100 13.41 -0.52 18.94
C ALA A 100 12.37 0.51 18.48
N GLU A 101 12.62 1.17 17.33
CA GLU A 101 11.63 2.00 16.66
C GLU A 101 10.38 1.20 16.28
N LEU A 102 10.57 0.05 15.63
CA LEU A 102 9.45 -0.78 15.19
C LEU A 102 8.63 -1.31 16.37
N GLU A 103 9.27 -1.82 17.42
CA GLU A 103 8.58 -2.24 18.66
C GLU A 103 7.78 -1.09 19.27
N ARG A 104 8.36 0.11 19.36
CA ARG A 104 7.69 1.29 19.89
C ARG A 104 6.45 1.67 19.08
N LEU A 105 6.52 1.57 17.75
CA LEU A 105 5.37 1.82 16.87
C LEU A 105 4.30 0.73 17.00
N LEU A 106 4.70 -0.54 17.02
CA LEU A 106 3.79 -1.68 17.21
C LEU A 106 3.04 -1.61 18.54
N ASP A 107 3.72 -1.22 19.61
CA ASP A 107 3.11 -1.03 20.92
C ASP A 107 2.15 0.17 20.92
N ALA A 108 2.53 1.29 20.30
CA ALA A 108 1.67 2.47 20.17
C ALA A 108 0.45 2.21 19.28
N GLY A 109 0.57 1.33 18.29
CA GLY A 109 -0.51 0.92 17.42
C GLY A 109 -1.55 0.03 18.11
N ALA A 110 -1.30 -0.45 19.33
CA ALA A 110 -2.23 -1.26 20.12
C ALA A 110 -2.86 -2.45 19.36
N GLY A 111 -2.11 -3.05 18.43
CA GLY A 111 -2.57 -4.16 17.59
C GLY A 111 -3.36 -3.75 16.33
N HIS A 112 -3.44 -2.46 16.04
CA HIS A 112 -4.09 -1.92 14.84
C HIS A 112 -3.15 -1.68 13.66
N ILE A 113 -1.82 -1.78 13.84
CA ILE A 113 -0.90 -1.87 12.71
C ILE A 113 -1.04 -3.26 12.10
N ARG A 114 -1.50 -3.33 10.85
CA ARG A 114 -1.80 -4.58 10.16
C ARG A 114 -0.79 -4.92 9.08
N MET A 115 -0.13 -3.91 8.52
CA MET A 115 0.85 -4.08 7.46
C MET A 115 1.97 -3.06 7.59
N VAL A 116 3.19 -3.47 7.22
CA VAL A 116 4.35 -2.60 7.11
C VAL A 116 5.11 -2.93 5.83
N THR A 117 5.34 -1.93 4.98
CA THR A 117 6.19 -2.03 3.79
C THR A 117 7.65 -1.76 4.14
N ILE A 118 8.54 -2.69 3.78
CA ILE A 118 9.98 -2.63 4.04
C ILE A 118 10.76 -3.04 2.79
N ALA A 119 11.88 -2.36 2.52
CA ALA A 119 12.85 -2.74 1.51
C ALA A 119 13.82 -3.81 2.06
N PRO A 120 13.79 -5.06 1.55
CA PRO A 120 14.52 -6.18 2.17
C PRO A 120 16.03 -6.14 2.01
N GLU A 121 16.58 -5.30 1.13
CA GLU A 121 18.02 -5.12 0.97
C GLU A 121 18.67 -4.30 2.09
N LEU A 122 17.87 -3.60 2.91
CA LEU A 122 18.39 -2.71 3.94
C LEU A 122 18.96 -3.49 5.13
N PRO A 123 20.04 -2.99 5.76
CA PRO A 123 20.52 -3.50 7.05
C PRO A 123 19.39 -3.57 8.08
N GLY A 124 19.22 -4.72 8.72
CA GLY A 124 18.18 -4.92 9.75
C GLY A 124 16.80 -5.34 9.20
N ALA A 125 16.60 -5.40 7.88
CA ALA A 125 15.30 -5.74 7.30
C ALA A 125 14.83 -7.16 7.65
N MET A 126 15.71 -8.17 7.62
CA MET A 126 15.31 -9.55 7.94
C MET A 126 14.82 -9.70 9.40
N PRO A 127 15.57 -9.25 10.43
CA PRO A 127 15.05 -9.23 11.80
C PRO A 127 13.75 -8.42 11.96
N ALA A 128 13.59 -7.32 11.22
CA ALA A 128 12.36 -6.52 11.25
C ALA A 128 11.16 -7.30 10.68
N ILE A 129 11.34 -7.99 9.56
CA ILE A 129 10.33 -8.88 8.96
C ILE A 129 9.95 -9.99 9.93
N GLU A 130 10.93 -10.67 10.54
CA GLU A 130 10.69 -11.72 11.54
C GLU A 130 9.89 -11.19 12.75
N LEU A 131 10.21 -9.98 13.24
CA LEU A 131 9.48 -9.32 14.31
C LEU A 131 8.02 -9.02 13.92
N LEU A 132 7.79 -8.47 12.73
CA LEU A 132 6.44 -8.19 12.20
C LEU A 132 5.60 -9.46 12.17
N THR A 133 6.14 -10.53 11.56
CA THR A 133 5.48 -11.83 11.45
C THR A 133 5.19 -12.41 12.85
N ALA A 134 6.14 -12.35 13.78
CA ALA A 134 5.94 -12.82 15.16
C ALA A 134 4.86 -12.03 15.91
N ARG A 135 4.65 -10.75 15.57
CA ARG A 135 3.60 -9.89 16.12
C ARG A 135 2.27 -9.99 15.38
N GLY A 136 2.17 -10.85 14.36
CA GLY A 136 0.97 -11.04 13.54
C GLY A 136 0.69 -9.86 12.60
N VAL A 137 1.71 -9.10 12.24
CA VAL A 137 1.66 -7.99 11.29
C VAL A 137 2.22 -8.45 9.95
N VAL A 138 1.55 -8.06 8.86
CA VAL A 138 1.99 -8.38 7.51
C VAL A 138 3.25 -7.57 7.18
N ALA A 139 4.32 -8.27 6.81
CA ALA A 139 5.47 -7.65 6.18
C ALA A 139 5.27 -7.64 4.66
N ALA A 140 5.31 -6.44 4.08
CA ALA A 140 5.18 -6.21 2.64
C ALA A 140 6.53 -5.77 2.05
N VAL A 141 6.84 -6.23 0.84
CA VAL A 141 8.05 -5.88 0.10
C VAL A 141 7.70 -4.80 -0.94
N GLY A 142 8.31 -3.64 -0.82
CA GLY A 142 8.06 -2.48 -1.68
C GLY A 142 9.20 -1.47 -1.62
N HIS A 143 9.22 -0.50 -2.52
CA HIS A 143 10.23 0.57 -2.59
C HIS A 143 11.66 0.04 -2.46
N THR A 144 12.04 -0.90 -3.33
CA THR A 144 13.18 -1.78 -3.10
C THR A 144 14.06 -1.95 -4.34
N ASP A 145 15.37 -1.90 -4.10
CA ASP A 145 16.44 -2.30 -5.03
C ASP A 145 16.90 -3.75 -4.81
N ALA A 146 16.12 -4.58 -4.12
CA ALA A 146 16.56 -5.91 -3.73
C ALA A 146 16.88 -6.80 -4.94
N THR A 147 17.87 -7.68 -4.76
CA THR A 147 18.05 -8.79 -5.68
C THR A 147 16.92 -9.81 -5.53
N TYR A 148 16.84 -10.73 -6.49
CA TYR A 148 15.94 -11.87 -6.42
C TYR A 148 16.18 -12.69 -5.14
N GLU A 149 17.44 -12.95 -4.79
CA GLU A 149 17.84 -13.73 -3.62
C GLU A 149 17.47 -13.02 -2.30
N GLN A 150 17.69 -11.71 -2.19
CA GLN A 150 17.28 -10.93 -1.02
C GLN A 150 15.76 -10.93 -0.84
N THR A 151 15.02 -10.92 -1.96
CA THR A 151 13.56 -11.00 -1.94
C THR A 151 13.08 -12.38 -1.49
N LEU A 152 13.72 -13.47 -1.96
CA LEU A 152 13.44 -14.82 -1.46
C LEU A 152 13.76 -14.97 0.04
N GLN A 153 14.80 -14.31 0.53
CA GLN A 153 15.11 -14.26 1.97
C GLN A 153 14.00 -13.57 2.75
N ALA A 154 13.48 -12.43 2.26
CA ALA A 154 12.36 -11.71 2.87
C ALA A 154 11.11 -12.59 2.97
N ILE A 155 10.77 -13.29 1.88
CA ILE A 155 9.64 -14.22 1.83
C ILE A 155 9.86 -15.36 2.83
N SER A 156 11.07 -15.91 2.89
CA SER A 156 11.42 -16.98 3.84
C SER A 156 11.36 -16.52 5.30
N ALA A 157 11.64 -15.24 5.56
CA ALA A 157 11.52 -14.60 6.87
C ALA A 157 10.06 -14.29 7.26
N GLY A 158 9.11 -14.36 6.31
CA GLY A 158 7.68 -14.21 6.59
C GLY A 158 6.97 -13.08 5.84
N ALA A 159 7.63 -12.43 4.86
CA ALA A 159 6.95 -11.45 4.01
C ALA A 159 5.90 -12.10 3.10
N THR A 160 4.69 -11.53 3.05
CA THR A 160 3.53 -12.12 2.36
C THR A 160 2.79 -11.16 1.44
N VAL A 161 3.28 -9.93 1.26
CA VAL A 161 2.69 -8.94 0.33
C VAL A 161 3.80 -8.32 -0.53
N ALA A 162 3.50 -8.08 -1.80
CA ALA A 162 4.25 -7.19 -2.68
C ALA A 162 3.50 -5.87 -2.78
N THR A 163 4.05 -4.79 -2.22
CA THR A 163 3.45 -3.45 -2.27
C THR A 163 3.47 -2.93 -3.71
N HIS A 164 2.33 -2.44 -4.21
CA HIS A 164 2.08 -1.89 -5.55
C HIS A 164 3.07 -2.33 -6.65
N LEU A 165 3.14 -3.65 -6.91
CA LEU A 165 4.15 -4.31 -7.75
C LEU A 165 4.50 -3.52 -9.01
N PHE A 166 5.79 -3.51 -9.37
CA PHE A 166 6.44 -2.71 -10.43
C PHE A 166 6.77 -1.26 -10.04
N ASN A 167 5.94 -0.61 -9.22
CA ASN A 167 6.17 0.77 -8.83
C ASN A 167 7.27 0.84 -7.76
N ALA A 168 8.22 1.77 -7.93
CA ALA A 168 9.36 1.90 -7.03
C ALA A 168 10.09 0.56 -6.75
N MET A 169 10.29 -0.26 -7.78
CA MET A 169 11.03 -1.51 -7.67
C MET A 169 12.11 -1.62 -8.74
N ARG A 170 13.20 -2.32 -8.43
CA ARG A 170 14.18 -2.73 -9.43
C ARG A 170 13.48 -3.41 -10.62
N PRO A 171 13.62 -2.92 -11.86
CA PRO A 171 12.98 -3.50 -13.02
C PRO A 171 13.49 -4.92 -13.33
N ILE A 172 12.69 -5.68 -14.08
CA ILE A 172 13.08 -7.02 -14.52
C ILE A 172 14.23 -6.94 -15.54
N HIS A 173 15.30 -7.67 -15.28
CA HIS A 173 16.39 -7.91 -16.23
C HIS A 173 16.72 -9.40 -16.33
N HIS A 174 17.06 -9.91 -17.52
CA HIS A 174 17.17 -11.35 -17.79
C HIS A 174 18.33 -12.08 -17.06
N ARG A 175 19.29 -11.34 -16.49
CA ARG A 175 20.37 -11.90 -15.64
C ARG A 175 20.25 -11.54 -14.17
N GLU A 176 19.52 -10.47 -13.88
CA GLU A 176 19.35 -9.92 -12.53
C GLU A 176 17.85 -9.61 -12.38
N PRO A 177 17.02 -10.64 -12.14
CA PRO A 177 15.57 -10.52 -12.28
C PRO A 177 14.93 -9.52 -11.30
N GLY A 178 15.60 -9.24 -10.19
CA GLY A 178 15.13 -8.32 -9.17
C GLY A 178 13.98 -8.91 -8.33
N PRO A 179 13.23 -8.05 -7.62
CA PRO A 179 12.22 -8.49 -6.66
C PRO A 179 10.95 -9.00 -7.35
N ILE A 180 10.60 -8.44 -8.52
CA ILE A 180 9.31 -8.71 -9.17
C ILE A 180 9.11 -10.19 -9.49
N PRO A 181 10.06 -10.92 -10.13
CA PRO A 181 9.87 -12.34 -10.40
C PRO A 181 9.81 -13.18 -9.11
N ALA A 182 10.60 -12.87 -8.08
CA ALA A 182 10.57 -13.58 -6.79
C ALA A 182 9.19 -13.49 -6.12
N LEU A 183 8.58 -12.29 -6.16
CA LEU A 183 7.25 -12.04 -5.58
C LEU A 183 6.15 -12.75 -6.39
N LEU A 184 6.21 -12.71 -7.72
CA LEU A 184 5.24 -13.38 -8.58
C LEU A 184 5.28 -14.91 -8.43
N GLU A 185 6.48 -15.50 -8.35
CA GLU A 185 6.68 -16.95 -8.26
C GLU A 185 6.24 -17.54 -6.90
N SER A 186 6.33 -16.77 -5.82
CA SER A 186 6.02 -17.28 -4.48
C SER A 186 4.51 -17.34 -4.21
N PRO A 187 3.90 -18.53 -4.04
CA PRO A 187 2.45 -18.65 -3.80
C PRO A 187 1.99 -18.06 -2.47
N ALA A 188 2.91 -17.76 -1.55
CA ALA A 188 2.62 -17.15 -0.25
C ALA A 188 2.40 -15.62 -0.35
N VAL A 189 2.72 -15.00 -1.49
CA VAL A 189 2.71 -13.55 -1.64
C VAL A 189 1.43 -13.10 -2.36
N THR A 190 0.68 -12.20 -1.72
CA THR A 190 -0.36 -11.39 -2.36
C THR A 190 0.28 -10.22 -3.10
N ILE A 191 -0.19 -9.96 -4.31
CA ILE A 191 0.33 -8.93 -5.21
C ILE A 191 -0.60 -7.72 -5.17
N GLU A 192 -0.13 -6.61 -4.60
CA GLU A 192 -0.84 -5.35 -4.72
C GLU A 192 -0.62 -4.75 -6.12
N LEU A 193 -1.70 -4.25 -6.73
CA LEU A 193 -1.65 -3.48 -7.97
C LEU A 193 -2.54 -2.23 -7.87
N ILE A 194 -2.02 -1.10 -8.35
CA ILE A 194 -2.80 0.13 -8.54
C ILE A 194 -3.34 0.10 -9.97
N ALA A 195 -4.59 -0.31 -10.12
CA ALA A 195 -5.23 -0.58 -11.41
C ALA A 195 -6.02 0.63 -11.96
N ASP A 196 -5.38 1.81 -12.01
CA ASP A 196 -5.98 3.08 -12.47
C ASP A 196 -5.68 3.41 -13.94
N GLY A 197 -4.89 2.56 -14.62
CA GLY A 197 -4.45 2.77 -16.00
C GLY A 197 -3.27 3.73 -16.15
N VAL A 198 -2.78 4.31 -15.06
CA VAL A 198 -1.62 5.24 -15.01
C VAL A 198 -0.42 4.52 -14.41
N HIS A 199 -0.58 3.92 -13.23
CA HIS A 199 0.46 3.16 -12.55
C HIS A 199 0.78 1.85 -13.27
N ILE A 200 -0.25 1.21 -13.82
CA ILE A 200 -0.10 -0.04 -14.54
C ILE A 200 -0.84 -0.05 -15.86
N HIS A 201 -0.12 -0.44 -16.91
CA HIS A 201 -0.75 -0.64 -18.21
C HIS A 201 -1.67 -1.88 -18.17
N PRO A 202 -2.85 -1.87 -18.82
CA PRO A 202 -3.79 -3.01 -18.81
C PRO A 202 -3.18 -4.34 -19.25
N ALA A 203 -2.21 -4.32 -20.17
CA ALA A 203 -1.49 -5.53 -20.58
C ALA A 203 -0.65 -6.14 -19.45
N ILE A 204 -0.08 -5.32 -18.57
CA ILE A 204 0.71 -5.79 -17.42
C ILE A 204 -0.23 -6.37 -16.36
N TYR A 205 -1.38 -5.74 -16.08
CA TYR A 205 -2.41 -6.33 -15.22
C TYR A 205 -2.82 -7.74 -15.69
N ARG A 206 -3.15 -7.90 -16.98
CA ARG A 206 -3.51 -9.22 -17.54
C ARG A 206 -2.35 -10.23 -17.48
N MET A 207 -1.11 -9.76 -17.63
CA MET A 207 0.08 -10.62 -17.48
C MET A 207 0.22 -11.12 -16.05
N VAL A 208 0.07 -10.26 -15.05
CA VAL A 208 0.13 -10.66 -13.63
C VAL A 208 -1.01 -11.62 -13.32
N LEU A 209 -2.24 -11.30 -13.76
CA LEU A 209 -3.40 -12.18 -13.59
C LEU A 209 -3.17 -13.58 -14.16
N ALA A 210 -2.59 -13.67 -15.36
CA ALA A 210 -2.25 -14.95 -15.97
C ALA A 210 -1.14 -15.70 -15.22
N ALA A 211 -0.21 -14.97 -14.59
CA ALA A 211 0.93 -15.56 -13.87
C ALA A 211 0.56 -16.08 -12.48
N VAL A 212 -0.22 -15.32 -11.69
CA VAL A 212 -0.48 -15.63 -10.27
C VAL A 212 -1.91 -16.11 -9.99
N GLY A 213 -2.82 -15.96 -10.96
CA GLY A 213 -4.23 -16.27 -10.81
C GLY A 213 -5.02 -15.15 -10.10
N PRO A 214 -6.36 -15.24 -10.08
CA PRO A 214 -7.23 -14.18 -9.56
C PRO A 214 -7.14 -14.04 -8.03
N ASP A 215 -6.84 -15.12 -7.30
CA ASP A 215 -6.83 -15.12 -5.84
C ASP A 215 -5.62 -14.37 -5.24
N ARG A 216 -4.52 -14.23 -5.98
CA ARG A 216 -3.30 -13.62 -5.43
C ARG A 216 -3.18 -12.13 -5.69
N ILE A 217 -4.16 -11.50 -6.35
CA ILE A 217 -4.12 -10.06 -6.64
C ILE A 217 -5.02 -9.32 -5.66
N ALA A 218 -4.47 -8.31 -4.99
CA ALA A 218 -5.22 -7.30 -4.25
C ALA A 218 -5.13 -5.98 -5.01
N LEU A 219 -6.26 -5.37 -5.34
CA LEU A 219 -6.26 -4.02 -5.89
C LEU A 219 -6.28 -3.04 -4.72
N VAL A 220 -5.43 -2.03 -4.81
CA VAL A 220 -5.31 -0.96 -3.84
C VAL A 220 -5.36 0.38 -4.55
N THR A 221 -5.96 1.38 -3.91
CA THR A 221 -6.01 2.70 -4.55
C THR A 221 -4.68 3.38 -4.51
N ASP A 222 -3.90 3.22 -3.44
CA ASP A 222 -2.79 4.12 -3.14
C ASP A 222 -3.25 5.60 -3.25
N ALA A 223 -4.52 5.86 -2.93
CA ALA A 223 -5.11 7.17 -3.14
C ALA A 223 -4.53 8.17 -2.13
N MET A 224 -4.20 9.35 -2.64
CA MET A 224 -3.73 10.48 -1.83
C MET A 224 -4.84 11.52 -1.63
N CYS A 225 -4.57 12.57 -0.84
CA CYS A 225 -5.57 13.56 -0.41
C CYS A 225 -6.38 14.19 -1.56
N ALA A 226 -5.84 14.23 -2.78
CA ALA A 226 -6.52 14.77 -3.96
C ALA A 226 -7.59 13.85 -4.56
N ALA A 227 -7.74 12.61 -4.09
CA ALA A 227 -8.82 11.74 -4.54
C ALA A 227 -10.18 12.39 -4.24
N GLY A 228 -11.00 12.57 -5.28
CA GLY A 228 -12.27 13.31 -5.18
C GLY A 228 -12.18 14.83 -5.23
N MET A 229 -10.99 15.38 -5.49
CA MET A 229 -10.73 16.82 -5.56
C MET A 229 -10.41 17.26 -7.00
N PRO A 230 -10.61 18.55 -7.37
CA PRO A 230 -10.26 19.04 -8.70
C PRO A 230 -8.75 19.06 -8.93
N ASP A 231 -8.32 19.11 -10.19
CA ASP A 231 -6.91 19.35 -10.56
C ASP A 231 -6.35 20.59 -9.83
N GLY A 232 -5.11 20.48 -9.35
CA GLY A 232 -4.52 21.52 -8.51
C GLY A 232 -3.23 21.11 -7.82
N ALA A 233 -2.82 21.92 -6.83
CA ALA A 233 -1.65 21.67 -6.01
C ALA A 233 -2.03 21.06 -4.67
N TYR A 234 -1.31 20.00 -4.29
CA TYR A 234 -1.55 19.19 -3.10
C TYR A 234 -0.23 18.82 -2.42
N GLN A 235 -0.31 18.10 -1.31
CA GLN A 235 0.84 17.52 -0.61
C GLN A 235 0.62 16.03 -0.37
N LEU A 236 1.69 15.24 -0.48
CA LEU A 236 1.78 13.88 0.02
C LEU A 236 2.94 13.82 1.01
N GLY A 237 2.62 13.68 2.30
CA GLY A 237 3.57 13.98 3.37
C GLY A 237 4.05 15.43 3.26
N HIS A 238 5.35 15.63 3.03
CA HIS A 238 5.94 16.97 2.83
C HIS A 238 6.25 17.30 1.36
N LEU A 239 5.91 16.39 0.43
CA LEU A 239 6.26 16.54 -0.97
C LEU A 239 5.14 17.29 -1.72
N PRO A 240 5.47 18.34 -2.49
CA PRO A 240 4.50 19.03 -3.32
C PRO A 240 4.09 18.15 -4.51
N VAL A 241 2.78 17.99 -4.68
CA VAL A 241 2.16 17.20 -5.74
C VAL A 241 1.33 18.12 -6.63
N THR A 242 1.41 17.94 -7.94
CA THR A 242 0.51 18.57 -8.90
C THR A 242 -0.39 17.49 -9.51
N VAL A 243 -1.69 17.73 -9.49
CA VAL A 243 -2.69 16.89 -10.14
C VAL A 243 -3.09 17.53 -11.46
N THR A 244 -2.99 16.79 -12.55
CA THR A 244 -3.41 17.22 -13.89
C THR A 244 -4.10 16.06 -14.60
N SER A 245 -5.34 16.28 -15.05
CA SER A 245 -6.19 15.24 -15.61
C SER A 245 -6.35 14.03 -14.66
N GLY A 246 -6.42 14.29 -13.36
CA GLY A 246 -6.49 13.25 -12.32
C GLY A 246 -5.16 12.54 -12.00
N GLU A 247 -4.07 12.77 -12.73
CA GLU A 247 -2.78 12.16 -12.42
C GLU A 247 -1.99 12.99 -11.41
N ALA A 248 -1.66 12.38 -10.26
CA ALA A 248 -0.86 13.00 -9.21
C ALA A 248 0.64 12.77 -9.46
N ARG A 249 1.41 13.85 -9.63
CA ARG A 249 2.86 13.77 -9.88
C ARG A 249 3.67 14.78 -9.07
N LEU A 250 4.88 14.39 -8.69
CA LEU A 250 5.91 15.29 -8.19
C LEU A 250 6.45 16.19 -9.31
N THR A 251 7.24 17.19 -8.95
CA THR A 251 7.85 18.13 -9.90
C THR A 251 8.80 17.47 -10.90
N ASP A 252 9.37 16.31 -10.57
CA ASP A 252 10.25 15.53 -11.45
C ASP A 252 9.50 14.51 -12.32
N GLY A 253 8.17 14.46 -12.23
CA GLY A 253 7.30 13.57 -12.99
C GLY A 253 7.00 12.23 -12.32
N THR A 254 7.63 11.92 -11.18
CA THR A 254 7.34 10.73 -10.37
C THR A 254 5.86 10.70 -9.99
N ILE A 255 5.18 9.56 -10.15
CA ILE A 255 3.79 9.40 -9.73
C ILE A 255 3.74 9.41 -8.20
N ALA A 256 2.77 10.13 -7.62
CA ALA A 256 2.68 10.37 -6.18
C ALA A 256 1.31 9.97 -5.64
N GLY A 257 1.11 8.66 -5.46
CA GLY A 257 -0.20 8.06 -5.21
C GLY A 257 -1.14 8.21 -6.40
N SER A 258 -2.37 7.75 -6.23
CA SER A 258 -3.45 7.91 -7.21
C SER A 258 -4.54 8.89 -6.73
N THR A 259 -5.49 9.18 -7.61
CA THR A 259 -6.75 9.86 -7.27
C THR A 259 -7.96 8.94 -7.41
N ALA A 260 -7.72 7.63 -7.59
CA ALA A 260 -8.74 6.64 -7.88
C ALA A 260 -9.51 6.18 -6.64
N SER A 261 -10.75 5.76 -6.82
CA SER A 261 -11.54 5.02 -5.83
C SER A 261 -11.47 3.51 -6.09
N MET A 262 -11.83 2.70 -5.08
CA MET A 262 -11.97 1.25 -5.26
C MET A 262 -13.01 0.88 -6.34
N ALA A 263 -14.01 1.72 -6.55
CA ALA A 263 -14.99 1.54 -7.63
C ALA A 263 -14.34 1.67 -9.02
N ASP A 264 -13.43 2.63 -9.20
CA ASP A 264 -12.67 2.78 -10.45
C ASP A 264 -11.79 1.55 -10.72
N LEU A 265 -11.12 1.04 -9.69
CA LEU A 265 -10.31 -0.18 -9.80
C LEU A 265 -11.16 -1.42 -10.13
N TYR A 266 -12.36 -1.52 -9.53
CA TYR A 266 -13.31 -2.57 -9.85
C TYR A 266 -13.72 -2.49 -11.33
N GLU A 267 -14.08 -1.31 -11.84
CA GLU A 267 -14.46 -1.12 -13.23
C GLU A 267 -13.32 -1.45 -14.20
N PHE A 268 -12.09 -1.04 -13.87
CA PHE A 268 -10.90 -1.43 -14.61
C PHE A 268 -10.76 -2.95 -14.67
N ALA A 269 -10.77 -3.63 -13.52
CA ALA A 269 -10.56 -5.07 -13.44
C ALA A 269 -11.69 -5.85 -14.13
N ALA A 270 -12.93 -5.41 -13.97
CA ALA A 270 -14.09 -6.02 -14.63
C ALA A 270 -14.01 -5.89 -16.15
N THR A 271 -13.43 -4.80 -16.65
CA THR A 271 -13.19 -4.58 -18.08
C THR A 271 -12.03 -5.43 -18.61
N GLN A 272 -10.96 -5.62 -17.82
CA GLN A 272 -9.78 -6.38 -18.25
C GLN A 272 -9.89 -7.89 -18.03
N ALA A 273 -10.79 -8.31 -17.14
CA ALA A 273 -11.08 -9.69 -16.80
C ALA A 273 -12.61 -9.90 -16.77
N ASP A 274 -13.20 -10.05 -15.59
CA ASP A 274 -14.64 -10.12 -15.39
C ASP A 274 -15.04 -9.58 -14.00
N ALA A 275 -16.34 -9.45 -13.77
CA ALA A 275 -16.91 -8.90 -12.54
C ALA A 275 -16.63 -9.77 -11.28
N GLU A 276 -16.49 -11.09 -11.43
CA GLU A 276 -16.24 -11.99 -10.31
C GLU A 276 -14.79 -11.85 -9.85
N ILE A 277 -13.84 -11.82 -10.79
CA ILE A 277 -12.43 -11.54 -10.53
C ILE A 277 -12.27 -10.14 -9.94
N ALA A 278 -12.93 -9.13 -10.50
CA ALA A 278 -12.88 -7.78 -9.97
C ALA A 278 -13.34 -7.73 -8.50
N ALA A 279 -14.47 -8.38 -8.18
CA ALA A 279 -14.98 -8.45 -6.80
C ALA A 279 -14.01 -9.18 -5.85
N LEU A 280 -13.35 -10.26 -6.30
CA LEU A 280 -12.34 -10.94 -5.49
C LEU A 280 -11.19 -9.98 -5.16
N GLN A 281 -10.67 -9.27 -6.15
CA GLN A 281 -9.46 -8.46 -5.99
C GLN A 281 -9.69 -7.14 -5.27
N THR A 282 -10.91 -6.57 -5.31
CA THR A 282 -11.25 -5.32 -4.61
C THR A 282 -11.90 -5.53 -3.25
N SER A 283 -12.17 -6.78 -2.85
CA SER A 283 -12.92 -7.08 -1.63
C SER A 283 -12.32 -8.25 -0.85
N VAL A 284 -12.31 -9.46 -1.42
CA VAL A 284 -11.97 -10.68 -0.67
C VAL A 284 -10.46 -10.83 -0.45
N ASN A 285 -9.67 -10.68 -1.51
CA ASN A 285 -8.23 -10.86 -1.47
C ASN A 285 -7.51 -9.85 -0.56
N PRO A 286 -7.80 -8.52 -0.64
CA PRO A 286 -7.14 -7.57 0.26
C PRO A 286 -7.49 -7.83 1.73
N ARG A 287 -8.74 -8.19 2.06
CA ARG A 287 -9.10 -8.61 3.44
C ARG A 287 -8.31 -9.82 3.91
N ARG A 288 -8.29 -10.88 3.09
CA ARG A 288 -7.55 -12.10 3.41
C ARG A 288 -6.06 -11.82 3.62
N ALA A 289 -5.47 -10.94 2.83
CA ALA A 289 -4.06 -10.59 2.90
C ALA A 289 -3.67 -9.99 4.25
N VAL A 290 -4.58 -9.23 4.89
CA VAL A 290 -4.34 -8.55 6.17
C VAL A 290 -5.16 -9.10 7.35
N GLY A 291 -5.77 -10.28 7.19
CA GLY A 291 -6.37 -11.06 8.28
C GLY A 291 -7.79 -10.65 8.69
N PHE A 292 -8.60 -10.11 7.78
CA PHE A 292 -10.03 -9.80 7.98
C PHE A 292 -10.97 -10.79 7.29
#